data_AF-A0A7S0K8A6-F1
#
_entry.id   AF-A0A7S0K8A6-F1
#
_cell.length_a   1.000
_cell.length_b   1.000
_cell.length_c   1.000
_cell.angle_alpha   90.00
_cell.angle_beta   90.00
_cell.angle_gamma   90.00
#
_symmetry.space_group_name_H-M   'P 1'
#
loop_
_entity.id
_entity.type
_entity.pdbx_description
1 polymer ?
#
loop_
_entity_poly.entity_id
_entity_poly.type
_entity_poly.pdbx_seq_one_letter_code
_entity_poly.pdbx_strand_id
1 'polypeptide(L)'
;RCCHLRRSGSGAPAARPGKMAPTLRKLGRKWQHRQAMLRTMATQLIQHERIRTTLPKAKELRRVVDKLVTLGKRGDETSRRSAAAFVRTPTELEKLFGDLAPRFDERQGGYTRVLRCGWRKGD
;
A
#
# COMPACT_ATOMS: atom_id res chain seq x y z
N ARG A 1 11.99 7.76 -5.78
CA ARG A 1 10.93 8.36 -4.94
C ARG A 1 10.63 7.45 -3.76
N CYS A 2 10.61 7.96 -2.54
CA CYS A 2 10.39 7.13 -1.35
C CYS A 2 8.90 7.06 -1.05
N CYS A 3 8.33 5.86 -0.98
CA CYS A 3 7.06 5.65 -0.31
C CYS A 3 7.35 5.48 1.17
N HIS A 4 6.65 6.21 2.03
CA HIS A 4 6.71 6.05 3.48
C HIS A 4 5.28 5.97 4.02
N LEU A 5 5.08 5.14 5.05
CA LEU A 5 3.86 5.19 5.85
C LEU A 5 3.80 6.52 6.62
N ARG A 6 2.65 7.22 6.61
CA ARG A 6 2.51 8.50 7.32
C ARG A 6 2.47 8.27 8.83
N ARG A 7 3.09 9.15 9.63
CA ARG A 7 2.77 9.30 11.06
C ARG A 7 1.45 10.06 11.23
N SER A 8 0.71 9.71 12.29
CA SER A 8 -0.56 10.31 12.69
C SER A 8 -0.44 11.82 12.82
N GLY A 9 -1.38 12.51 12.19
CA GLY A 9 -1.57 13.95 12.21
C GLY A 9 -3.06 14.18 12.01
N SER A 10 -3.66 14.78 13.03
CA SER A 10 -5.07 15.08 13.24
C SER A 10 -5.65 15.96 12.12
N GLY A 11 -6.94 15.74 11.80
CA GLY A 11 -7.77 16.61 10.97
C GLY A 11 -8.45 15.94 9.77
N ALA A 12 -9.73 15.62 9.92
CA ALA A 12 -10.68 15.17 8.88
C ALA A 12 -11.15 16.37 7.98
N PRO A 13 -11.90 16.23 6.84
CA PRO A 13 -13.18 15.50 6.74
C PRO A 13 -13.47 14.70 5.43
N ALA A 14 -14.55 13.93 5.53
CA ALA A 14 -15.39 13.19 4.56
C ALA A 14 -15.06 13.19 3.05
N ALA A 15 -14.91 11.99 2.49
CA ALA A 15 -14.77 11.75 1.05
C ALA A 15 -16.14 11.60 0.35
N ARG A 16 -16.31 12.31 -0.76
CA ARG A 16 -17.47 12.23 -1.67
C ARG A 16 -17.43 10.95 -2.51
N PRO A 17 -18.57 10.33 -2.86
CA PRO A 17 -18.60 9.22 -3.80
C PRO A 17 -18.68 9.78 -5.22
N GLY A 18 -17.64 9.55 -6.04
CA GLY A 18 -17.75 9.88 -7.45
C GLY A 18 -16.45 9.79 -8.25
N LYS A 19 -16.54 9.07 -9.37
CA LYS A 19 -15.62 8.97 -10.51
C LYS A 19 -14.54 7.87 -10.42
N MET A 20 -14.92 6.72 -11.01
CA MET A 20 -14.12 5.76 -11.78
C MET A 20 -12.67 5.51 -11.34
N ALA A 21 -12.43 4.31 -10.80
CA ALA A 21 -11.08 3.79 -10.62
C ALA A 21 -10.33 3.82 -11.96
N PRO A 22 -9.20 4.55 -12.09
CA PRO A 22 -8.43 4.53 -13.32
C PRO A 22 -7.87 3.12 -13.51
N THR A 23 -7.98 2.60 -14.72
CA THR A 23 -7.31 1.37 -15.17
C THR A 23 -5.85 1.37 -14.71
N LEU A 24 -5.40 0.25 -14.11
CA LEU A 24 -4.00 0.09 -13.67
C LEU A 24 -3.07 0.43 -14.83
N ARG A 25 -2.10 1.33 -14.60
CA ARG A 25 -1.10 1.65 -15.64
C ARG A 25 -0.40 0.38 -16.09
N LYS A 26 -0.21 0.23 -17.41
CA LYS A 26 0.39 -0.98 -18.00
C LYS A 26 1.85 -1.20 -17.57
N LEU A 27 2.56 -0.16 -17.08
CA LEU A 27 3.94 -0.20 -16.57
C LEU A 27 4.95 -0.91 -17.52
N GLY A 28 4.62 -1.00 -18.82
CA GLY A 28 5.38 -1.72 -19.84
C GLY A 28 5.48 -3.23 -19.64
N ARG A 29 4.56 -3.88 -18.90
CA ARG A 29 4.64 -5.31 -18.53
C ARG A 29 3.33 -6.07 -18.77
N LYS A 30 3.44 -7.37 -19.05
CA LYS A 30 2.29 -8.30 -19.07
C LYS A 30 1.60 -8.34 -17.70
N TRP A 31 0.29 -8.62 -17.70
CA TRP A 31 -0.56 -8.56 -16.50
C TRP A 31 -0.06 -9.43 -15.35
N GLN A 32 0.32 -10.69 -15.62
CA GLN A 32 0.84 -11.62 -14.61
C GLN A 32 2.10 -11.07 -13.92
N HIS A 33 3.07 -10.59 -14.71
CA HIS A 33 4.32 -10.03 -14.18
C HIS A 33 4.08 -8.73 -13.40
N ARG A 34 3.09 -7.92 -13.80
CA ARG A 34 2.68 -6.73 -13.05
C ARG A 34 2.10 -7.09 -11.67
N GLN A 35 1.23 -8.09 -11.60
CA GLN A 35 0.66 -8.56 -10.34
C GLN A 35 1.74 -9.10 -9.39
N ALA A 36 2.65 -9.93 -9.93
CA ALA A 36 3.77 -10.46 -9.15
C ALA A 36 4.67 -9.36 -8.59
N MET A 37 4.98 -8.32 -9.39
CA MET A 37 5.77 -7.16 -8.95
C MET A 37 5.08 -6.38 -7.83
N LEU A 38 3.77 -6.11 -7.96
CA LEU A 38 3.02 -5.36 -6.94
C LEU A 38 2.94 -6.13 -5.61
N ARG A 39 2.76 -7.45 -5.67
CA ARG A 39 2.80 -8.33 -4.48
C ARG A 39 4.15 -8.24 -3.76
N THR A 40 5.25 -8.34 -4.50
CA THR A 40 6.61 -8.21 -3.92
C THR A 40 6.81 -6.84 -3.27
N MET A 41 6.47 -5.75 -3.97
CA MET A 41 6.65 -4.40 -3.44
C MET A 41 5.75 -4.10 -2.23
N ALA A 42 4.54 -4.65 -2.18
CA ALA A 42 3.65 -4.49 -1.03
C ALA A 42 4.20 -5.21 0.20
N THR A 43 4.72 -6.44 0.02
CA THR A 43 5.36 -7.21 1.09
C THR A 43 6.58 -6.46 1.63
N GLN A 44 7.45 -5.96 0.74
CA GLN A 44 8.62 -5.16 1.12
C GLN A 44 8.25 -3.86 1.84
N LEU A 45 7.13 -3.23 1.48
CA LEU A 45 6.68 -2.02 2.16
C LEU A 45 6.22 -2.30 3.58
N ILE A 46 5.55 -3.43 3.80
CA ILE A 46 5.13 -3.85 5.15
C ILE A 46 6.37 -4.21 5.99
N GLN A 47 7.34 -4.89 5.40
CA GLN A 47 8.56 -5.31 6.09
C GLN A 47 9.44 -4.13 6.52
N HIS A 48 9.64 -3.13 5.66
CA HIS A 48 10.60 -2.05 5.88
C HIS A 48 9.97 -0.68 6.18
N GLU A 49 8.64 -0.58 6.16
CA GLU A 49 7.83 0.66 6.29
C GLU A 49 8.14 1.79 5.28
N ARG A 50 9.21 1.63 4.48
CA ARG A 50 9.70 2.61 3.53
C ARG A 50 10.41 1.91 2.38
N ILE A 51 10.01 2.23 1.15
CA ILE A 51 10.68 1.73 -0.06
C ILE A 51 11.00 2.86 -1.03
N ARG A 52 12.07 2.72 -1.80
CA ARG A 52 12.45 3.68 -2.84
C ARG A 52 12.11 3.15 -4.23
N THR A 53 11.04 3.66 -4.84
CA THR A 53 10.55 3.23 -6.16
C THR A 53 10.39 4.39 -7.15
N THR A 54 10.01 4.08 -8.39
CA THR A 54 9.70 5.11 -9.40
C THR A 54 8.30 5.69 -9.15
N LEU A 55 8.07 6.90 -9.67
CA LEU A 55 6.80 7.61 -9.57
C LEU A 55 5.58 6.78 -10.04
N PRO A 56 5.59 6.16 -11.24
CA PRO A 56 4.45 5.36 -11.69
C PRO A 56 4.23 4.12 -10.84
N LYS A 57 5.30 3.43 -10.41
CA LYS A 57 5.18 2.24 -9.54
C LYS A 57 4.62 2.62 -8.17
N ALA A 58 5.06 3.73 -7.60
CA ALA A 58 4.60 4.21 -6.30
C ALA A 58 3.10 4.57 -6.29
N LYS A 59 2.59 5.17 -7.38
CA LYS A 59 1.16 5.51 -7.52
C LYS A 59 0.28 4.25 -7.56
N GLU A 60 0.70 3.21 -8.27
CA GLU A 60 -0.03 1.94 -8.31
C GLU A 60 0.05 1.20 -6.97
N LEU A 61 1.24 1.17 -6.36
CA LEU A 61 1.43 0.53 -5.05
C LEU A 61 0.53 1.14 -3.97
N ARG A 62 0.34 2.47 -3.99
CA ARG A 62 -0.54 3.19 -3.06
C ARG A 62 -1.93 2.54 -2.97
N ARG A 63 -2.52 2.22 -4.11
CA ARG A 63 -3.87 1.63 -4.21
C ARG A 63 -3.96 0.24 -3.62
N VAL A 64 -2.90 -0.54 -3.79
CA VAL A 64 -2.82 -1.92 -3.28
C VAL A 64 -2.67 -1.89 -1.76
N VAL A 65 -1.76 -1.07 -1.25
CA VAL A 65 -1.46 -0.99 0.18
C VAL A 65 -2.63 -0.38 0.94
N ASP A 66 -3.29 0.64 0.37
CA ASP A 66 -4.46 1.24 1.03
C ASP A 66 -5.58 0.20 1.25
N LYS A 67 -5.76 -0.74 0.31
CA LYS A 67 -6.71 -1.86 0.48
C LYS A 67 -6.26 -2.83 1.57
N LEU A 68 -4.97 -3.19 1.61
CA LEU A 68 -4.44 -4.10 2.64
C LEU A 68 -4.59 -3.54 4.05
N VAL A 69 -4.31 -2.24 4.24
CA VAL A 69 -4.49 -1.58 5.55
C VAL A 69 -5.97 -1.50 5.92
N THR A 70 -6.86 -1.27 4.96
CA THR A 70 -8.32 -1.28 5.20
C THR A 70 -8.81 -2.67 5.63
N LEU A 71 -8.30 -3.75 5.02
CA LEU A 71 -8.57 -5.12 5.46
C LEU A 71 -7.97 -5.38 6.86
N GLY A 72 -6.78 -4.85 7.12
CA GLY A 72 -6.11 -4.90 8.42
C GLY A 72 -6.99 -4.37 9.54
N LYS A 73 -7.58 -3.19 9.35
CA LYS A 73 -8.47 -2.53 10.31
C LYS A 73 -9.75 -3.29 10.62
N ARG A 74 -10.29 -4.02 9.65
CA ARG A 74 -11.53 -4.79 9.86
C ARG A 74 -11.33 -5.94 10.83
N GLY A 75 -10.13 -6.53 10.89
CA GLY A 75 -9.80 -7.60 11.84
C GLY A 75 -10.50 -8.94 11.60
N ASP A 76 -11.42 -9.05 10.64
CA ASP A 76 -12.13 -10.30 10.36
C ASP A 76 -11.21 -11.42 9.82
N GLU A 77 -11.55 -12.66 10.13
CA GLU A 77 -10.87 -13.85 9.58
C GLU A 77 -10.90 -13.89 8.04
N THR A 78 -12.01 -13.47 7.43
CA THR A 78 -12.15 -13.33 5.97
C THR A 78 -11.18 -12.29 5.41
N SER A 79 -10.95 -11.19 6.15
CA SER A 79 -9.99 -10.16 5.79
C SER A 79 -8.56 -10.68 5.91
N ARG A 80 -8.28 -11.51 6.93
CA ARG A 80 -6.99 -12.20 7.11
C ARG A 80 -6.67 -13.14 5.95
N ARG A 81 -7.62 -13.98 5.53
CA ARG A 81 -7.47 -14.88 4.36
C ARG A 81 -7.26 -14.10 3.05
N SER A 82 -8.00 -13.01 2.86
CA SER A 82 -7.86 -12.15 1.69
C SER A 82 -6.49 -11.47 1.63
N ALA A 83 -5.98 -11.01 2.78
CA ALA A 83 -4.63 -10.45 2.89
C ALA A 83 -3.54 -11.51 2.67
N ALA A 84 -3.72 -12.72 3.21
CA ALA A 84 -2.81 -13.86 3.05
C ALA A 84 -2.68 -14.30 1.59
N ALA A 85 -3.73 -14.16 0.79
CA ALA A 85 -3.65 -14.40 -0.65
C ALA A 85 -2.71 -13.41 -1.36
N PHE A 86 -2.47 -12.21 -0.81
CA PHE A 86 -1.68 -11.16 -1.48
C PHE A 86 -0.28 -10.98 -0.90
N VAL A 87 -0.14 -11.03 0.42
CA VAL A 87 1.14 -10.95 1.15
C VAL A 87 1.83 -12.31 1.09
N ARG A 88 3.13 -12.34 0.78
CA ARG A 88 3.84 -13.61 0.50
C ARG A 88 4.20 -14.40 1.76
N THR A 89 4.32 -13.73 2.89
CA THR A 89 4.99 -14.25 4.08
C THR A 89 4.14 -13.98 5.33
N PRO A 90 4.01 -14.97 6.24
CA PRO A 90 3.09 -14.87 7.37
C PRO A 90 3.53 -13.84 8.42
N THR A 91 4.83 -13.64 8.57
CA THR A 91 5.43 -12.64 9.48
C THR A 91 4.99 -11.21 9.18
N GLU A 92 4.89 -10.85 7.90
CA GLU A 92 4.46 -9.53 7.44
C GLU A 92 2.95 -9.37 7.60
N LEU A 93 2.21 -10.47 7.49
CA LEU A 93 0.78 -10.45 7.74
C LEU A 93 0.50 -10.18 9.22
N GLU A 94 1.21 -10.84 10.13
CA GLU A 94 1.11 -10.55 11.57
C GLU A 94 1.47 -9.10 11.90
N LYS A 95 2.55 -8.57 11.34
CA LYS A 95 2.92 -7.14 11.49
C LYS A 95 1.85 -6.19 10.95
N LEU A 96 1.18 -6.55 9.86
CA LEU A 96 0.13 -5.73 9.27
C LEU A 96 -1.09 -5.60 10.21
N PHE A 97 -1.52 -6.70 10.81
CA PHE A 97 -2.67 -6.72 11.72
C PHE A 97 -2.32 -6.28 13.15
N GLY A 98 -1.10 -6.57 13.62
CA GLY A 98 -0.64 -6.23 14.96
C GLY A 98 -0.21 -4.77 15.10
N ASP A 99 0.78 -4.33 14.32
CA ASP A 99 1.42 -3.03 14.53
C ASP A 99 0.80 -1.93 13.66
N LEU A 100 0.52 -2.25 12.39
CA LEU A 100 0.12 -1.24 11.41
C LEU A 100 -1.36 -0.90 11.50
N ALA A 101 -2.25 -1.88 11.64
CA ALA A 101 -3.69 -1.66 11.71
C ALA A 101 -4.11 -0.69 12.84
N PRO A 102 -3.72 -0.88 14.12
CA PRO A 102 -4.11 0.02 15.21
C PRO A 102 -3.49 1.41 15.06
N ARG A 103 -2.25 1.50 14.53
CA ARG A 103 -1.58 2.79 14.29
C ARG A 103 -2.33 3.70 13.33
N PHE A 104 -3.14 3.14 12.44
CA PHE A 104 -3.91 3.91 11.48
C PHE A 104 -5.37 4.06 11.83
N ASP A 105 -5.86 3.52 12.96
CA ASP A 105 -7.28 3.35 13.24
C ASP A 105 -8.08 4.66 13.10
N GLU A 106 -7.57 5.74 13.70
CA GLU A 106 -8.12 7.10 13.65
C GLU A 106 -8.24 7.71 12.24
N ARG A 107 -7.49 7.20 11.25
CA ARG A 107 -7.41 7.79 9.90
C ARG A 107 -8.29 7.06 8.90
N GLN A 108 -9.27 7.75 8.34
CA GLN A 108 -10.10 7.24 7.23
C GLN A 108 -9.41 7.48 5.87
N GLY A 109 -8.38 6.67 5.57
CA GLY A 109 -7.76 6.60 4.24
C GLY A 109 -6.47 7.39 4.04
N GLY A 110 -5.79 7.11 2.92
CA GLY A 110 -4.51 7.73 2.57
C GLY A 110 -3.39 7.33 3.53
N TYR A 111 -3.20 6.02 3.74
CA TYR A 111 -2.25 5.45 4.69
C TYR A 111 -0.80 5.55 4.20
N THR A 112 -0.62 5.56 2.87
CA THR A 112 0.69 5.65 2.23
C THR A 112 0.98 7.05 1.67
N ARG A 113 2.18 7.56 1.93
CA ARG A 113 2.69 8.82 1.39
C ARG A 113 3.78 8.56 0.37
N VAL A 114 3.58 9.09 -0.84
CA VAL A 114 4.60 9.08 -1.90
C VAL A 114 5.39 10.38 -1.83
N LEU A 115 6.65 10.29 -1.41
CA LEU A 115 7.60 11.40 -1.36
C LEU A 115 8.49 11.41 -2.60
N ARG A 116 8.78 12.61 -3.12
CA ARG A 116 9.81 12.78 -4.16
C ARG A 116 11.17 12.60 -3.48
N CYS A 117 11.91 11.56 -3.86
CA CYS A 117 13.27 11.33 -3.41
C CYS A 117 14.14 11.43 -4.64
N GLY A 118 14.64 12.65 -4.90
CA GLY A 118 15.61 13.01 -5.94
C GLY A 118 15.32 12.54 -7.37
N TRP A 119 16.26 12.87 -8.24
CA TRP A 119 16.48 12.13 -9.49
C TRP A 119 17.43 10.97 -9.22
N ARG A 120 17.26 9.88 -9.96
CA ARG A 120 18.27 8.81 -9.97
C ARG A 120 19.38 9.24 -10.91
N LYS A 121 20.63 9.01 -10.52
CA LYS A 121 21.79 9.26 -11.38
C LYS A 121 21.87 8.09 -12.37
N GLY A 122 21.55 8.35 -13.65
CA GLY A 122 21.65 7.35 -14.73
C GLY A 122 20.36 6.61 -15.10
N ASP A 123 19.18 7.23 -14.95
CA ASP A 123 17.88 6.76 -15.46
C ASP A 123 17.36 7.74 -16.52
#